data_AF-A0A5E4FWB7-F1
#
_entry.id   AF-A0A5E4FWB7-F1
#
_cell.length_a   1.000
_cell.length_b   1.000
_cell.length_c   1.000
_cell.angle_alpha   90.00
_cell.angle_beta   90.00
_cell.angle_gamma   90.00
#
_symmetry.space_group_name_H-M   'P 1'
#
loop_
_entity.id
_entity.type
_entity.pdbx_description
1 polymer ?
#
loop_
_entity_poly.entity_id
_entity_poly.type
_entity_poly.pdbx_seq_one_letter_code
_entity_poly.pdbx_strand_id
1 'polypeptide(L)'
;VIFSSQILLGTVKSTLRERKTEGRIVNVSSLGHRYGYREGFCFDKINDESRYHRYYAYGQSKLSNILHANELTRRLKEEGAEVTANSLYPGTILRNLMRYDAFLKCKLHLLYHMDTSPFMLLTVQQYSLVFHRSTHIFFGLTQGAATTCFVALHPQLKGVGGEYFVDSFFVTSHYHLQHSWGVLATNNNLGSLPLQQQRKVTEGIDGTGLTAIVTGASSGIGVETARVLALRGVHVVMAVRNTDAGANVKEVILKEIPNAKIDVREIDLSSFTSVRKFAADYRSSGLPLNILM
;
A
#
# COMPACT_ATOMS: atom_id res chain seq x y z
N VAL A 1 -1.31 -10.13 1.64
CA VAL A 1 -0.93 -9.16 2.69
C VAL A 1 -1.54 -9.54 4.04
N ILE A 2 -2.86 -9.48 4.24
CA ILE A 2 -3.49 -9.84 5.53
C ILE A 2 -3.05 -11.21 6.07
N PHE A 3 -3.19 -12.26 5.25
CA PHE A 3 -2.83 -13.61 5.67
C PHE A 3 -1.32 -13.82 5.87
N SER A 4 -0.50 -13.21 5.02
CA SER A 4 0.97 -13.25 5.17
C SER A 4 1.41 -12.51 6.44
N SER A 5 0.76 -11.39 6.79
CA SER A 5 1.02 -10.65 8.02
C SER A 5 0.68 -11.48 9.26
N GLN A 6 -0.43 -12.21 9.25
CA GLN A 6 -0.79 -13.07 10.37
C GLN A 6 0.22 -14.21 10.59
N ILE A 7 0.71 -14.85 9.52
CA ILE A 7 1.68 -15.94 9.61
C ILE A 7 3.07 -15.44 10.03
N LEU A 8 3.50 -14.29 9.52
CA LEU A 8 4.83 -13.73 9.80
C LEU A 8 4.87 -12.91 11.10
N LEU A 9 3.72 -12.64 11.72
CA LEU A 9 3.65 -11.85 12.96
C LEU A 9 4.49 -12.45 14.09
N GLY A 10 4.54 -13.78 14.19
CA GLY A 10 5.41 -14.46 15.16
C GLY A 10 6.89 -14.14 14.94
N THR A 11 7.34 -14.14 13.68
CA THR A 11 8.71 -13.79 13.31
C THR A 11 9.03 -12.32 13.60
N VAL A 12 8.10 -11.40 13.28
CA VAL A 12 8.25 -9.98 13.63
C VAL A 12 8.42 -9.86 15.14
N LYS A 13 7.46 -10.37 15.93
CA LYS A 13 7.49 -10.30 17.39
C LYS A 13 8.77 -10.88 18.01
N SER A 14 9.25 -12.03 17.50
CA SER A 14 10.52 -12.63 17.95
C SER A 14 11.70 -11.69 17.73
N THR A 15 11.80 -11.13 16.51
CA THR A 15 12.86 -10.19 16.14
C THR A 15 12.90 -8.98 17.08
N LEU A 16 11.73 -8.42 17.40
CA LEU A 16 11.67 -7.21 18.24
C LEU A 16 12.07 -7.48 19.69
N ARG A 17 11.73 -8.66 20.23
CA ARG A 17 12.15 -9.08 21.58
C ARG A 17 13.67 -9.15 21.68
N GLU A 18 14.32 -9.68 20.64
CA GLU A 18 15.78 -9.82 20.59
C GLU A 18 16.49 -8.47 20.36
N ARG A 19 15.93 -7.61 19.50
CA ARG A 19 16.62 -6.39 19.03
C ARG A 19 16.20 -5.10 19.75
N LYS A 20 15.14 -5.12 20.58
CA LYS A 20 14.59 -3.92 21.25
C LYS A 20 14.27 -2.79 20.28
N THR A 21 13.74 -3.15 19.12
CA THR A 21 13.31 -2.22 18.06
C THR A 21 11.81 -2.33 17.85
N GLU A 22 11.18 -1.28 17.35
CA GLU A 22 9.77 -1.33 16.92
C GLU A 22 9.63 -2.00 15.54
N GLY A 23 8.60 -2.81 15.36
CA GLY A 23 8.23 -3.42 14.08
C GLY A 23 7.08 -2.68 13.40
N ARG A 24 7.07 -2.70 12.07
CA ARG A 24 6.10 -1.97 11.25
C ARG A 24 5.44 -2.89 10.22
N ILE A 25 4.12 -2.93 10.23
CA ILE A 25 3.30 -3.61 9.22
C ILE A 25 2.60 -2.53 8.39
N VAL A 26 2.78 -2.57 7.07
CA VAL A 26 2.30 -1.55 6.16
C VAL A 26 1.38 -2.16 5.11
N ASN A 27 0.09 -1.89 5.21
CA ASN A 27 -0.92 -2.43 4.32
C ASN A 27 -1.26 -1.44 3.19
N VAL A 28 -0.91 -1.79 1.94
CA VAL A 28 -1.25 -0.95 0.77
C VAL A 28 -2.73 -1.08 0.40
N SER A 29 -3.50 -0.02 0.65
CA SER A 29 -4.90 0.15 0.27
C SER A 29 -5.04 0.96 -1.04
N SER A 30 -6.19 1.60 -1.27
CA SER A 30 -6.55 2.35 -2.47
C SER A 30 -7.75 3.25 -2.18
N LEU A 31 -7.91 4.39 -2.86
CA LEU A 31 -9.20 5.13 -2.87
C LEU A 31 -10.40 4.25 -3.30
N GLY A 32 -10.14 3.16 -4.02
CA GLY A 32 -11.13 2.13 -4.31
C GLY A 32 -11.84 1.56 -3.08
N HIS A 33 -11.25 1.65 -1.87
CA HIS A 33 -11.87 1.17 -0.62
C HIS A 33 -13.24 1.82 -0.34
N ARG A 34 -13.50 3.02 -0.89
CA ARG A 34 -14.77 3.74 -0.76
C ARG A 34 -15.89 3.13 -1.60
N TYR A 35 -15.56 2.26 -2.55
CA TYR A 35 -16.49 1.66 -3.51
C TYR A 35 -16.63 0.16 -3.23
N GLY A 36 -17.13 -0.18 -2.03
CA GLY A 36 -17.51 -1.54 -1.66
C GLY A 36 -18.93 -1.92 -2.11
N TYR A 37 -19.39 -3.11 -1.73
CA TYR A 37 -20.79 -3.52 -1.91
C TYR A 37 -21.73 -2.58 -1.13
N ARG A 38 -22.96 -2.37 -1.62
CA ARG A 38 -23.92 -1.42 -1.03
C ARG A 38 -24.32 -1.83 0.39
N GLU A 39 -24.32 -3.14 0.64
CA GLU A 39 -24.65 -3.78 1.91
C GLU A 39 -23.52 -3.64 2.96
N GLY A 40 -22.40 -3.00 2.61
CA GLY A 40 -21.23 -2.87 3.45
C GLY A 40 -20.26 -4.06 3.31
N PHE A 41 -19.41 -4.25 4.33
CA PHE A 41 -18.40 -5.31 4.31
C PHE A 41 -19.06 -6.68 4.49
N CYS A 42 -18.98 -7.53 3.46
CA CYS A 42 -19.63 -8.84 3.45
C CYS A 42 -18.78 -9.92 4.14
N PHE A 43 -18.79 -9.96 5.48
CA PHE A 43 -18.00 -10.93 6.25
C PHE A 43 -18.38 -12.40 5.94
N ASP A 44 -19.68 -12.71 5.93
CA ASP A 44 -20.15 -14.10 5.76
C ASP A 44 -20.08 -14.60 4.31
N LYS A 45 -19.87 -13.69 3.36
CA LYS A 45 -19.95 -13.95 1.91
C LYS A 45 -18.71 -13.46 1.16
N ILE A 46 -17.55 -13.50 1.82
CA ILE A 46 -16.32 -12.90 1.31
C ILE A 46 -15.82 -13.54 0.00
N ASN A 47 -16.12 -14.84 -0.19
CA ASN A 47 -15.74 -15.65 -1.36
C ASN A 47 -16.97 -16.15 -2.14
N ASP A 48 -18.12 -15.49 -2.04
CA ASP A 48 -19.32 -15.85 -2.78
C ASP A 48 -19.19 -15.46 -4.26
N GLU A 49 -18.94 -16.46 -5.10
CA GLU A 49 -18.74 -16.26 -6.55
C GLU A 49 -19.97 -15.67 -7.23
N SER A 50 -21.19 -15.97 -6.74
CA SER A 50 -22.44 -15.51 -7.36
C SER A 50 -22.64 -14.00 -7.27
N ARG A 51 -21.96 -13.34 -6.30
CA ARG A 51 -22.02 -11.90 -6.06
C ARG A 51 -20.79 -11.16 -6.58
N TYR A 52 -19.84 -11.87 -7.19
CA TYR A 52 -18.56 -11.29 -7.58
C TYR A 52 -18.74 -10.18 -8.61
N HIS A 53 -18.45 -8.95 -8.19
CA HIS A 53 -18.29 -7.81 -9.08
C HIS A 53 -16.89 -7.24 -8.94
N ARG A 54 -16.12 -7.23 -10.02
CA ARG A 54 -14.68 -6.90 -10.02
C ARG A 54 -14.35 -5.62 -9.24
N TYR A 55 -15.14 -4.55 -9.42
CA TYR A 55 -14.88 -3.28 -8.75
C TYR A 55 -15.22 -3.31 -7.26
N TYR A 56 -16.36 -3.90 -6.89
CA TYR A 56 -16.79 -3.96 -5.50
C TYR A 56 -15.96 -4.95 -4.69
N ALA A 57 -15.59 -6.08 -5.29
CA ALA A 57 -14.64 -7.03 -4.73
C ALA A 57 -13.26 -6.37 -4.52
N TYR A 58 -12.78 -5.59 -5.48
CA TYR A 58 -11.54 -4.81 -5.31
C TYR A 58 -11.67 -3.78 -4.18
N GLY A 59 -12.74 -2.99 -4.14
CA GLY A 59 -12.99 -2.02 -3.08
C GLY A 59 -13.04 -2.67 -1.70
N GLN A 60 -13.78 -3.79 -1.56
CA GLN A 60 -13.84 -4.58 -0.33
C GLN A 60 -12.45 -5.10 0.07
N SER A 61 -11.63 -5.60 -0.87
CA SER A 61 -10.27 -6.06 -0.56
C SER A 61 -9.38 -4.93 0.00
N LYS A 62 -9.57 -3.69 -0.50
CA LYS A 62 -8.81 -2.52 -0.08
C LYS A 62 -9.32 -1.93 1.23
N LEU A 63 -10.62 -2.02 1.48
CA LEU A 63 -11.21 -1.74 2.79
C LEU A 63 -10.74 -2.75 3.85
N SER A 64 -10.64 -4.03 3.49
CA SER A 64 -10.13 -5.08 4.38
C SER A 64 -8.71 -4.78 4.87
N ASN A 65 -7.84 -4.24 4.01
CA ASN A 65 -6.49 -3.81 4.39
C ASN A 65 -6.48 -2.73 5.49
N ILE A 66 -7.46 -1.81 5.48
CA ILE A 66 -7.62 -0.74 6.48
C ILE A 66 -8.16 -1.33 7.78
N LEU A 67 -9.28 -2.06 7.72
CA LEU A 67 -9.88 -2.70 8.89
C LEU A 67 -8.90 -3.64 9.60
N HIS A 68 -8.12 -4.39 8.82
CA HIS A 68 -7.08 -5.24 9.36
C HIS A 68 -5.97 -4.46 10.07
N ALA A 69 -5.50 -3.33 9.52
CA ALA A 69 -4.45 -2.53 10.18
C ALA A 69 -4.95 -1.96 11.53
N ASN A 70 -6.20 -1.49 11.56
CA ASN A 70 -6.85 -0.97 12.77
C ASN A 70 -6.98 -2.06 13.84
N GLU A 71 -7.59 -3.20 13.48
CA GLU A 71 -7.83 -4.30 14.39
C GLU A 71 -6.53 -4.96 14.85
N LEU A 72 -5.55 -5.13 13.95
CA LEU A 72 -4.24 -5.67 14.29
C LEU A 72 -3.52 -4.76 15.29
N THR A 73 -3.56 -3.44 15.09
CA THR A 73 -2.99 -2.49 16.07
C THR A 73 -3.67 -2.59 17.42
N ARG A 74 -5.01 -2.67 17.47
CA ARG A 74 -5.76 -2.81 18.74
C ARG A 74 -5.28 -4.04 19.52
N ARG A 75 -5.21 -5.20 18.86
CA ARG A 75 -4.71 -6.45 19.46
C ARG A 75 -3.25 -6.36 19.91
N LEU A 76 -2.38 -5.78 19.09
CA LEU A 76 -0.96 -5.63 19.44
C LEU A 76 -0.74 -4.72 20.64
N LYS A 77 -1.53 -3.65 20.77
CA LYS A 77 -1.52 -2.78 21.96
C LYS A 77 -1.98 -3.51 23.21
N GLU A 78 -3.06 -4.30 23.12
CA GLU A 78 -3.55 -5.13 24.23
C GLU A 78 -2.53 -6.17 24.70
N GLU A 79 -1.76 -6.71 23.76
CA GLU A 79 -0.67 -7.66 24.06
C GLU A 79 0.64 -6.97 24.52
N GLY A 80 0.70 -5.64 24.51
CA GLY A 80 1.93 -4.88 24.82
C GLY A 80 3.06 -5.11 23.80
N ALA A 81 2.75 -5.52 22.57
CA ALA A 81 3.74 -5.76 21.54
C ALA A 81 4.21 -4.44 20.91
N GLU A 82 5.53 -4.26 20.74
CA GLU A 82 6.13 -3.09 20.08
C GLU A 82 6.00 -3.14 18.54
N VAL A 83 4.82 -3.48 18.03
CA VAL A 83 4.52 -3.57 16.59
C VAL A 83 3.38 -2.60 16.28
N THR A 84 3.56 -1.78 15.24
CA THR A 84 2.49 -0.94 14.69
C THR A 84 2.01 -1.47 13.35
N ALA A 85 0.70 -1.36 13.08
CA ALA A 85 0.13 -1.72 11.79
C ALA A 85 -0.63 -0.52 11.22
N ASN A 86 -0.25 -0.06 10.03
CA ASN A 86 -0.86 1.08 9.36
C ASN A 86 -1.27 0.72 7.94
N SER A 87 -2.19 1.49 7.39
CA SER A 87 -2.65 1.34 6.00
C SER A 87 -2.45 2.64 5.22
N LEU A 88 -2.33 2.56 3.90
CA LEU A 88 -2.09 3.76 3.09
C LEU A 88 -2.65 3.65 1.67
N TYR A 89 -2.82 4.80 1.03
CA TYR A 89 -3.05 4.92 -0.40
C TYR A 89 -1.83 5.56 -1.09
N PRO A 90 -1.19 4.86 -2.06
CA PRO A 90 0.02 5.36 -2.70
C PRO A 90 -0.26 6.29 -3.90
N GLY A 91 -1.44 6.92 -4.00
CA GLY A 91 -1.78 7.77 -5.15
C GLY A 91 -2.19 7.02 -6.43
N THR A 92 -2.72 7.78 -7.40
CA THR A 92 -3.09 7.30 -8.74
C THR A 92 -1.86 7.28 -9.66
N ILE A 93 -1.44 6.10 -10.10
CA ILE A 93 -0.24 5.94 -10.93
C ILE A 93 -0.62 5.58 -12.37
N LEU A 94 -0.05 6.33 -13.32
CA LEU A 94 -0.35 6.27 -14.76
C LEU A 94 -0.23 4.85 -15.37
N ARG A 95 0.76 4.05 -14.94
CA ARG A 95 1.02 2.73 -15.56
C ARG A 95 0.09 1.60 -15.12
N ASN A 96 -0.50 1.66 -13.92
CA ASN A 96 -1.47 0.64 -13.48
C ASN A 96 -2.89 0.90 -14.00
N LEU A 97 -3.21 2.16 -14.30
CA LEU A 97 -4.53 2.54 -14.82
C LEU A 97 -4.73 2.09 -16.28
N MET A 98 -3.66 1.88 -17.04
CA MET A 98 -3.70 1.42 -18.43
C MET A 98 -3.80 -0.12 -18.58
N ARG A 99 -3.55 -0.89 -17.51
CA ARG A 99 -3.83 -2.35 -17.48
C ARG A 99 -5.26 -2.68 -17.09
N TYR A 100 -6.00 -1.70 -16.57
CA TYR A 100 -7.42 -1.77 -16.28
C TYR A 100 -8.11 -0.63 -17.03
N ASP A 101 -8.57 -0.94 -18.24
CA ASP A 101 -9.44 -0.15 -19.15
C ASP A 101 -10.80 0.25 -18.52
N ALA A 102 -10.83 0.34 -17.19
CA ALA A 102 -11.94 0.15 -16.28
C ALA A 102 -12.20 1.43 -15.47
N PHE A 103 -11.16 2.21 -15.14
CA PHE A 103 -11.32 3.45 -14.36
C PHE A 103 -11.79 4.62 -15.23
N LEU A 104 -11.30 4.69 -16.49
CA LEU A 104 -11.81 5.63 -17.48
C LEU A 104 -13.25 5.27 -17.88
N LYS A 105 -13.53 3.97 -18.06
CA LYS A 105 -14.91 3.46 -18.23
C LYS A 105 -15.79 3.68 -17.01
N CYS A 106 -15.28 3.66 -15.77
CA CYS A 106 -16.08 3.92 -14.57
C CYS A 106 -16.50 5.39 -14.47
N LYS A 107 -15.62 6.33 -14.83
CA LYS A 107 -15.97 7.75 -14.94
C LYS A 107 -16.90 8.04 -16.13
N LEU A 108 -16.70 7.37 -17.27
CA LEU A 108 -17.63 7.47 -18.39
C LEU A 108 -18.98 6.82 -18.08
N HIS A 109 -19.05 5.60 -17.55
CA HIS A 109 -20.29 4.88 -17.31
C HIS A 109 -21.22 5.58 -16.30
N LEU A 110 -20.65 6.30 -15.32
CA LEU A 110 -21.41 7.18 -14.41
C LEU A 110 -21.91 8.49 -15.07
N LEU A 111 -21.27 8.95 -16.15
CA LEU A 111 -21.72 10.10 -16.94
C LEU A 111 -22.77 9.73 -18.00
N TYR A 112 -22.77 8.48 -18.50
CA TYR A 112 -23.61 8.06 -19.64
C TYR A 112 -25.00 7.56 -19.23
N HIS A 113 -25.33 7.50 -17.94
CA HIS A 113 -26.65 7.07 -17.45
C HIS A 113 -27.65 8.23 -17.21
N MET A 114 -27.32 9.44 -17.65
CA MET A 114 -28.22 10.60 -17.58
C MET A 114 -28.52 11.07 -19.00
N ASP A 115 -29.67 10.64 -19.51
CA ASP A 115 -30.49 11.25 -20.56
C ASP A 115 -29.82 11.70 -21.88
N THR A 116 -30.19 11.05 -22.99
CA THR A 116 -29.74 11.35 -24.35
C THR A 116 -30.47 12.57 -24.92
N SER A 117 -30.36 13.72 -24.24
CA SER A 117 -30.86 15.00 -24.71
C SER A 117 -29.84 15.66 -25.65
N PRO A 118 -30.25 16.27 -26.79
CA PRO A 118 -29.38 17.01 -27.71
C PRO A 118 -28.56 18.13 -27.03
N PHE A 119 -28.96 18.57 -25.83
CA PHE A 119 -28.25 19.57 -25.04
C PHE A 119 -26.88 19.09 -24.53
N MET A 120 -26.64 17.77 -24.45
CA MET A 120 -25.40 17.20 -23.91
C MET A 120 -24.23 17.24 -24.92
N LEU A 121 -24.49 17.17 -26.23
CA LEU A 121 -23.42 17.18 -27.26
C LEU A 121 -22.60 18.47 -27.27
N LEU A 122 -23.22 19.61 -26.97
CA LEU A 122 -22.52 20.89 -26.82
C LEU A 122 -21.65 20.94 -25.55
N THR A 123 -22.06 20.26 -24.48
CA THR A 123 -21.24 20.16 -23.26
C THR A 123 -20.04 19.25 -23.44
N VAL A 124 -20.12 18.19 -24.26
CA VAL A 124 -18.99 17.28 -24.55
C VAL A 124 -17.87 17.99 -25.32
N GLN A 125 -18.22 18.91 -26.22
CA GLN A 125 -17.23 19.70 -26.97
C GLN A 125 -16.53 20.75 -26.08
N GLN A 126 -17.25 21.36 -25.11
CA GLN A 126 -16.64 22.21 -24.08
C GLN A 126 -15.85 21.41 -23.03
N TYR A 127 -16.31 20.22 -22.65
CA TYR A 127 -15.61 19.33 -21.73
C TYR A 127 -14.29 18.82 -22.32
N SER A 128 -14.21 18.63 -23.64
CA SER A 128 -12.95 18.24 -24.31
C SER A 128 -11.84 19.28 -24.15
N LEU A 129 -12.19 20.57 -24.09
CA LEU A 129 -11.25 21.67 -23.81
C LEU A 129 -10.87 21.77 -22.32
N VAL A 130 -11.79 21.46 -21.41
CA VAL A 130 -11.51 21.37 -19.95
C VAL A 130 -10.68 20.11 -19.62
N PHE A 131 -10.89 19.02 -20.35
CA PHE A 131 -10.10 17.78 -20.21
C PHE A 131 -8.67 17.97 -20.69
N HIS A 132 -8.44 18.78 -21.72
CA HIS A 132 -7.08 19.13 -22.15
C HIS A 132 -6.31 19.96 -21.11
N ARG A 133 -7.03 20.60 -20.16
CA ARG A 133 -6.45 21.30 -19.00
C ARG A 133 -6.39 20.46 -17.71
N SER A 134 -7.01 19.28 -17.67
CA SER A 134 -7.11 18.43 -16.47
C SER A 134 -6.11 17.25 -16.45
N THR A 135 -5.12 17.25 -17.35
CA THR A 135 -4.07 16.23 -17.49
C THR A 135 -3.01 16.23 -16.38
N HIS A 136 -3.23 16.96 -15.27
CA HIS A 136 -2.21 17.23 -14.25
C HIS A 136 -2.27 16.40 -12.95
N ILE A 137 -3.11 15.36 -12.83
CA ILE A 137 -3.11 14.49 -11.63
C ILE A 137 -2.73 13.06 -11.99
N PHE A 138 -1.51 12.90 -12.49
CA PHE A 138 -0.89 11.60 -12.68
C PHE A 138 0.40 11.55 -11.87
N PHE A 139 0.39 10.77 -10.78
CA PHE A 139 1.55 10.67 -9.90
C PHE A 139 2.56 9.66 -10.47
N GLY A 140 3.86 10.00 -10.36
CA GLY A 140 4.96 9.13 -10.77
C GLY A 140 5.15 7.95 -9.80
N LEU A 141 5.86 6.90 -10.23
CA LEU A 141 6.15 5.73 -9.36
C LEU A 141 6.86 6.12 -8.06
N THR A 142 7.81 7.06 -8.16
CA THR A 142 8.52 7.64 -7.01
C THR A 142 7.58 8.28 -5.99
N GLN A 143 6.49 8.89 -6.45
CA GLN A 143 5.51 9.50 -5.55
C GLN A 143 4.67 8.45 -4.83
N GLY A 144 4.25 7.39 -5.52
CA GLY A 144 3.50 6.32 -4.85
C GLY A 144 4.34 5.47 -3.89
N ALA A 145 5.64 5.37 -4.13
CA ALA A 145 6.57 4.78 -3.18
C ALA A 145 6.83 5.68 -1.97
N ALA A 146 6.76 7.01 -2.11
CA ALA A 146 7.09 7.95 -1.04
C ALA A 146 6.23 7.75 0.22
N THR A 147 4.91 7.66 0.09
CA THR A 147 4.02 7.39 1.24
C THR A 147 4.31 6.02 1.85
N THR A 148 4.57 5.04 1.00
CA THR A 148 4.90 3.67 1.42
C THR A 148 6.19 3.63 2.24
N CYS A 149 7.25 4.29 1.77
CA CYS A 149 8.53 4.40 2.47
C CYS A 149 8.44 5.27 3.72
N PHE A 150 7.64 6.34 3.71
CA PHE A 150 7.39 7.17 4.89
C PHE A 150 6.76 6.34 6.01
N VAL A 151 5.69 5.59 5.70
CA VAL A 151 5.03 4.71 6.68
C VAL A 151 5.96 3.60 7.20
N ALA A 152 6.84 3.10 6.33
CA ALA A 152 7.79 2.04 6.65
C ALA A 152 8.99 2.47 7.51
N LEU A 153 9.51 3.68 7.33
CA LEU A 153 10.82 4.07 7.89
C LEU A 153 10.82 5.33 8.74
N HIS A 154 9.81 6.21 8.64
CA HIS A 154 9.93 7.53 9.23
C HIS A 154 9.86 7.51 10.77
N PRO A 155 10.83 8.09 11.50
CA PRO A 155 10.86 8.06 12.96
C PRO A 155 9.64 8.71 13.63
N GLN A 156 9.01 9.71 13.00
CA GLN A 156 7.79 10.35 13.53
C GLN A 156 6.61 9.38 13.69
N LEU A 157 6.65 8.24 13.01
CA LEU A 157 5.60 7.24 13.11
C LEU A 157 5.89 6.19 14.19
N LYS A 158 6.85 6.44 15.08
CA LYS A 158 7.09 5.58 16.24
C LYS A 158 5.86 5.61 17.16
N GLY A 159 5.34 4.45 17.52
CA GLY A 159 4.12 4.26 18.32
C GLY A 159 2.82 4.54 17.57
N VAL A 160 2.87 5.01 16.32
CA VAL A 160 1.69 5.35 15.54
C VAL A 160 1.18 4.09 14.84
N GLY A 161 -0.02 3.62 15.19
CA GLY A 161 -0.65 2.44 14.61
C GLY A 161 -2.16 2.61 14.47
N GLY A 162 -2.76 1.91 13.51
CA GLY A 162 -4.21 1.91 13.25
C GLY A 162 -4.66 3.08 12.37
N GLU A 163 -3.73 3.68 11.63
CA GLU A 163 -3.96 4.90 10.87
C GLU A 163 -3.97 4.65 9.36
N TYR A 164 -4.57 5.59 8.64
CA TYR A 164 -4.66 5.58 7.18
C TYR A 164 -3.91 6.78 6.59
N PHE A 165 -2.94 6.52 5.72
CA PHE A 165 -2.08 7.57 5.14
C PHE A 165 -2.39 7.85 3.68
N VAL A 166 -2.38 9.12 3.29
CA VAL A 166 -2.54 9.59 1.90
C VAL A 166 -1.50 10.67 1.62
N ASP A 167 -0.73 10.54 0.54
CA ASP A 167 0.29 11.53 0.13
C ASP A 167 1.33 11.88 1.22
N SER A 168 1.65 10.90 2.09
CA SER A 168 2.52 11.09 3.26
C SER A 168 1.92 11.97 4.37
N PHE A 169 0.62 12.24 4.31
CA PHE A 169 -0.15 12.88 5.37
C PHE A 169 -0.98 11.86 6.15
N PHE A 170 -1.21 12.21 7.40
CA PHE A 170 -2.06 11.51 8.34
C PHE A 170 -3.54 11.77 8.01
N VAL A 171 -4.36 10.72 7.96
CA VAL A 171 -5.82 10.83 7.97
C VAL A 171 -6.34 9.92 9.08
N THR A 172 -6.85 10.54 10.16
CA THR A 172 -7.38 9.83 11.34
C THR A 172 -8.47 8.85 10.93
N SER A 173 -8.36 7.59 11.34
CA SER A 173 -9.33 6.53 10.98
C SER A 173 -10.68 6.59 11.73
N HIS A 174 -10.85 7.52 12.68
CA HIS A 174 -12.01 7.59 13.59
C HIS A 174 -13.31 8.14 12.98
N TYR A 175 -13.32 8.63 11.74
CA TYR A 175 -14.51 9.24 11.12
C TYR A 175 -15.08 8.49 9.91
N HIS A 176 -14.51 7.35 9.49
CA HIS A 176 -14.89 6.72 8.21
C HIS A 176 -16.04 5.69 8.28
N LEU A 177 -16.59 5.38 9.46
CA LEU A 177 -17.67 4.40 9.60
C LEU A 177 -19.08 5.00 9.72
N GLN A 178 -19.21 6.32 9.80
CA GLN A 178 -20.51 6.99 9.85
C GLN A 178 -20.58 8.11 8.81
N HIS A 179 -21.49 7.94 7.86
CA HIS A 179 -21.96 8.89 6.87
C HIS A 179 -21.06 9.11 5.63
N SER A 180 -21.62 8.71 4.49
CA SER A 180 -21.34 9.36 3.21
C SER A 180 -21.65 10.86 3.35
N TRP A 181 -20.88 11.69 2.66
CA TRP A 181 -20.95 13.17 2.56
C TRP A 181 -20.11 13.97 3.58
N GLY A 182 -19.05 14.59 3.06
CA GLY A 182 -18.54 15.86 3.57
C GLY A 182 -17.31 15.82 4.48
N VAL A 183 -16.39 16.75 4.17
CA VAL A 183 -15.40 17.37 5.06
C VAL A 183 -14.04 16.68 5.24
N LEU A 184 -13.06 17.25 4.53
CA LEU A 184 -11.66 17.36 4.94
C LEU A 184 -11.60 17.93 6.36
N ALA A 185 -11.36 17.08 7.36
CA ALA A 185 -10.96 17.51 8.70
C ALA A 185 -9.57 16.92 8.98
N THR A 186 -8.54 17.60 8.47
CA THR A 186 -7.17 17.42 8.95
C THR A 186 -7.08 18.05 10.33
N ASN A 187 -6.66 17.28 11.33
CA ASN A 187 -6.10 17.90 12.54
C ASN A 187 -4.87 18.72 12.09
N ASN A 188 -4.99 20.03 12.27
CA ASN A 188 -3.96 21.01 11.91
C ASN A 188 -2.67 20.71 12.69
N ASN A 189 -1.65 20.23 11.99
CA ASN A 189 -0.24 20.53 12.27
C ASN A 189 0.76 20.03 11.22
N LEU A 190 0.32 19.40 10.13
CA LEU A 190 1.19 19.08 8.99
C LEU A 190 0.54 19.61 7.70
N GLY A 191 0.91 20.83 7.32
CA GLY A 191 0.57 21.41 6.03
C GLY A 191 1.08 20.55 4.87
N SER A 192 0.41 20.64 3.72
CA SER A 192 0.76 19.91 2.51
C SER A 192 2.22 20.16 2.08
N LEU A 193 3.07 19.14 2.18
CA LEU A 193 4.42 19.13 1.61
C LEU A 193 4.38 19.16 0.07
N PRO A 194 5.15 20.05 -0.59
CA PRO A 194 5.29 20.10 -2.05
C PRO A 194 5.88 18.81 -2.66
N LEU A 195 5.55 18.53 -3.93
CA LEU A 195 5.98 17.35 -4.70
C LEU A 195 7.50 17.08 -4.68
N GLN A 196 8.33 18.13 -4.58
CA GLN A 196 9.79 17.99 -4.50
C GLN A 196 10.28 17.44 -3.16
N GLN A 197 9.48 17.55 -2.10
CA GLN A 197 9.80 17.08 -0.74
C GLN A 197 9.51 15.58 -0.55
N GLN A 198 8.74 14.95 -1.46
CA GLN A 198 8.40 13.53 -1.36
C GLN A 198 9.58 12.59 -1.59
N ARG A 199 10.61 13.00 -2.36
CA ARG A 199 11.90 12.28 -2.43
C ARG A 199 12.71 12.40 -1.15
N LYS A 200 12.43 13.45 -0.35
CA LYS A 200 13.12 13.77 0.90
C LYS A 200 12.49 13.12 2.12
N VAL A 201 11.35 12.43 2.00
CA VAL A 201 10.67 11.81 3.16
C VAL A 201 11.50 10.74 3.84
N THR A 202 12.52 10.19 3.18
CA THR A 202 13.47 9.28 3.83
C THR A 202 14.87 9.85 3.93
N GLU A 203 15.10 11.10 3.51
CA GLU A 203 16.42 11.72 3.51
C GLU A 203 16.99 11.80 4.92
N GLY A 204 18.25 11.38 5.08
CA GLY A 204 18.92 11.30 6.37
C GLY A 204 18.52 10.12 7.26
N ILE A 205 17.54 9.28 6.88
CA ILE A 205 17.20 8.08 7.64
C ILE A 205 18.22 6.98 7.37
N ASP A 206 18.82 6.44 8.43
CA ASP A 206 19.62 5.22 8.40
C ASP A 206 18.77 4.02 8.84
N GLY A 207 18.56 3.09 7.90
CA GLY A 207 17.86 1.83 8.12
C GLY A 207 18.80 0.63 8.27
N THR A 208 20.10 0.86 8.45
CA THR A 208 21.08 -0.21 8.65
C THR A 208 20.69 -1.10 9.82
N GLY A 209 20.75 -2.43 9.59
CA GLY A 209 20.37 -3.43 10.59
C GLY A 209 18.86 -3.73 10.62
N LEU A 210 18.02 -2.98 9.91
CA LEU A 210 16.63 -3.33 9.68
C LEU A 210 16.51 -4.28 8.49
N THR A 211 15.50 -5.15 8.54
CA THR A 211 15.13 -6.02 7.41
C THR A 211 13.65 -5.85 7.08
N ALA A 212 13.37 -5.72 5.79
CA ALA A 212 12.03 -5.50 5.26
C ALA A 212 11.65 -6.58 4.25
N ILE A 213 10.46 -7.15 4.38
CA ILE A 213 9.82 -7.92 3.31
C ILE A 213 8.92 -6.98 2.53
N VAL A 214 9.17 -6.86 1.22
CA VAL A 214 8.33 -6.07 0.30
C VAL A 214 7.62 -7.04 -0.66
N THR A 215 6.31 -7.21 -0.49
CA THR A 215 5.51 -8.01 -1.42
C THR A 215 5.28 -7.27 -2.74
N GLY A 216 5.36 -8.00 -3.85
CA GLY A 216 5.10 -7.42 -5.19
C GLY A 216 6.20 -6.49 -5.71
N ALA A 217 7.42 -6.61 -5.19
CA ALA A 217 8.57 -5.76 -5.55
C ALA A 217 9.13 -5.97 -6.97
N SER A 218 8.52 -6.80 -7.82
CA SER A 218 8.95 -7.03 -9.21
C SER A 218 8.34 -6.06 -10.22
N SER A 219 7.37 -5.21 -9.83
CA SER A 219 6.79 -4.21 -10.72
C SER A 219 6.19 -3.00 -9.99
N GLY A 220 5.97 -1.90 -10.71
CA GLY A 220 5.23 -0.74 -10.21
C GLY A 220 5.88 -0.07 -9.00
N ILE A 221 5.06 0.26 -7.98
CA ILE A 221 5.50 0.94 -6.75
C ILE A 221 6.49 0.08 -5.96
N GLY A 222 6.27 -1.24 -5.92
CA GLY A 222 7.08 -2.14 -5.10
C GLY A 222 8.56 -2.12 -5.48
N VAL A 223 8.88 -1.92 -6.76
CA VAL A 223 10.27 -1.75 -7.25
C VAL A 223 10.91 -0.53 -6.64
N GLU A 224 10.22 0.60 -6.70
CA GLU A 224 10.72 1.88 -6.20
C GLU A 224 10.77 1.90 -4.67
N THR A 225 9.80 1.28 -3.99
CA THR A 225 9.86 1.04 -2.54
C THR A 225 11.10 0.22 -2.17
N ALA A 226 11.34 -0.91 -2.85
CA ALA A 226 12.53 -1.73 -2.61
C ALA A 226 13.83 -0.94 -2.83
N ARG A 227 13.91 -0.16 -3.92
CA ARG A 227 15.05 0.70 -4.23
C ARG A 227 15.30 1.73 -3.13
N VAL A 228 14.26 2.45 -2.67
CA VAL A 228 14.39 3.47 -1.63
C VAL A 228 14.77 2.85 -0.28
N LEU A 229 14.20 1.71 0.11
CA LEU A 229 14.58 1.01 1.34
C LEU A 229 16.06 0.57 1.28
N ALA A 230 16.48 -0.01 0.15
CA ALA A 230 17.86 -0.41 -0.07
C ALA A 230 18.84 0.78 -0.01
N LEU A 231 18.44 1.94 -0.56
CA LEU A 231 19.22 3.18 -0.50
C LEU A 231 19.45 3.66 0.95
N ARG A 232 18.54 3.31 1.87
CA ARG A 232 18.66 3.61 3.30
C ARG A 232 19.37 2.52 4.09
N GLY A 233 19.99 1.53 3.44
CA GLY A 233 20.74 0.46 4.11
C GLY A 233 19.88 -0.67 4.69
N VAL A 234 18.57 -0.65 4.44
CA VAL A 234 17.66 -1.74 4.85
C VAL A 234 17.98 -2.99 4.04
N HIS A 235 18.02 -4.16 4.69
CA HIS A 235 18.05 -5.44 3.98
C HIS A 235 16.67 -5.73 3.41
N VAL A 236 16.53 -5.71 2.09
CA VAL A 236 15.26 -5.89 1.40
C VAL A 236 15.09 -7.33 0.93
N VAL A 237 14.05 -8.00 1.40
CA VAL A 237 13.59 -9.29 0.88
C VAL A 237 12.43 -9.04 -0.07
N MET A 238 12.71 -9.07 -1.36
CA MET A 238 11.74 -8.93 -2.44
C MET A 238 10.94 -10.22 -2.58
N ALA A 239 9.72 -10.22 -2.04
CA ALA A 239 8.82 -11.36 -2.09
C ALA A 239 7.91 -11.25 -3.31
N VAL A 240 8.17 -12.05 -4.34
CA VAL A 240 7.58 -11.91 -5.68
C VAL A 240 7.10 -13.25 -6.23
N ARG A 241 6.09 -13.25 -7.11
CA ARG A 241 5.60 -14.48 -7.75
C ARG A 241 6.55 -15.05 -8.78
N ASN A 242 7.20 -14.19 -9.56
CA ASN A 242 8.17 -14.57 -10.57
C ASN A 242 9.55 -14.08 -10.10
N THR A 243 10.40 -15.03 -9.72
CA THR A 243 11.74 -14.76 -9.17
C THR A 243 12.70 -14.22 -10.22
N ASP A 244 12.56 -14.60 -11.49
CA ASP A 244 13.42 -14.09 -12.58
C ASP A 244 13.17 -12.60 -12.82
N ALA A 245 11.90 -12.18 -12.83
CA ALA A 245 11.53 -10.77 -12.88
C ALA A 245 12.05 -10.01 -11.64
N GLY A 246 12.01 -10.64 -10.46
CA GLY A 246 12.62 -10.09 -9.24
C GLY A 246 14.13 -9.94 -9.33
N ALA A 247 14.84 -10.95 -9.87
CA ALA A 247 16.29 -10.95 -10.06
C ALA A 247 16.71 -9.83 -11.01
N ASN A 248 15.99 -9.64 -12.13
CA ASN A 248 16.25 -8.54 -13.05
C ASN A 248 16.13 -7.17 -12.37
N VAL A 249 15.13 -6.98 -11.51
CA VAL A 249 14.97 -5.73 -10.74
C VAL A 249 16.10 -5.58 -9.72
N LYS A 250 16.47 -6.66 -9.01
CA LYS A 250 17.59 -6.66 -8.06
C LYS A 250 18.89 -6.20 -8.74
N GLU A 251 19.21 -6.73 -9.92
CA GLU A 251 20.41 -6.33 -10.69
C GLU A 251 20.39 -4.83 -11.06
N VAL A 252 19.23 -4.29 -11.43
CA VAL A 252 19.09 -2.85 -11.70
C VAL A 252 19.36 -2.02 -10.43
N ILE A 253 18.81 -2.43 -9.28
CA ILE A 253 19.02 -1.72 -8.01
C ILE A 253 20.50 -1.81 -7.58
N LEU A 254 21.14 -2.97 -7.74
CA LEU A 254 22.56 -3.17 -7.37
C LEU A 254 23.52 -2.34 -8.24
N LYS A 255 23.19 -2.08 -9.51
CA LYS A 255 23.97 -1.16 -10.35
C LYS A 255 23.96 0.27 -9.82
N GLU A 256 22.84 0.70 -9.24
CA GLU A 256 22.71 2.03 -8.63
C GLU A 256 23.27 2.07 -7.19
N ILE A 257 23.11 0.98 -6.44
CA ILE A 257 23.46 0.86 -5.02
C ILE A 257 24.27 -0.44 -4.81
N PRO A 258 25.58 -0.45 -5.12
CA PRO A 258 26.39 -1.67 -5.14
C PRO A 258 26.43 -2.46 -3.82
N ASN A 259 26.29 -1.77 -2.68
CA ASN A 259 26.34 -2.36 -1.34
C ASN A 259 24.96 -2.75 -0.79
N ALA A 260 23.89 -2.62 -1.58
CA ALA A 260 22.54 -2.95 -1.12
C ALA A 260 22.40 -4.45 -0.81
N LYS A 261 21.76 -4.76 0.32
CA LYS A 261 21.44 -6.14 0.71
C LYS A 261 20.04 -6.48 0.21
N ILE A 262 19.97 -7.27 -0.86
CA ILE A 262 18.69 -7.62 -1.50
C ILE A 262 18.61 -9.12 -1.74
N ASP A 263 17.58 -9.75 -1.19
CA ASP A 263 17.21 -11.14 -1.49
C ASP A 263 15.93 -11.17 -2.32
N VAL A 264 15.84 -12.12 -3.25
CA VAL A 264 14.61 -12.38 -4.00
C VAL A 264 14.08 -13.74 -3.55
N ARG A 265 12.80 -13.79 -3.15
CA ARG A 265 12.15 -15.01 -2.70
C ARG A 265 10.79 -15.17 -3.35
N GLU A 266 10.44 -16.40 -3.68
CA GLU A 266 9.16 -16.72 -4.27
C GLU A 266 8.03 -16.64 -3.23
N ILE A 267 6.97 -15.91 -3.55
CA ILE A 267 5.69 -16.01 -2.84
C ILE A 267 4.54 -15.78 -3.81
N ASP A 268 3.56 -16.67 -3.76
CA ASP A 268 2.26 -16.48 -4.36
C ASP A 268 1.21 -16.24 -3.28
N LEU A 269 0.79 -14.99 -3.15
CA LEU A 269 -0.24 -14.57 -2.19
C LEU A 269 -1.63 -15.14 -2.49
N SER A 270 -1.84 -15.73 -3.68
CA SER A 270 -3.07 -16.46 -3.99
C SER A 270 -3.08 -17.91 -3.49
N SER A 271 -1.93 -18.44 -3.07
CA SER A 271 -1.76 -19.81 -2.60
C SER A 271 -1.35 -19.86 -1.13
N PHE A 272 -2.24 -20.36 -0.26
CA PHE A 272 -1.92 -20.52 1.16
C PHE A 272 -0.72 -21.46 1.41
N THR A 273 -0.55 -22.48 0.56
CA THR A 273 0.62 -23.36 0.61
C THR A 273 1.90 -22.60 0.32
N SER A 274 1.90 -21.75 -0.71
CA SER A 274 3.05 -20.89 -1.03
C SER A 274 3.38 -19.94 0.12
N VAL A 275 2.37 -19.27 0.71
CA VAL A 275 2.59 -18.37 1.85
C VAL A 275 3.15 -19.10 3.08
N ARG A 276 2.64 -20.29 3.39
CA ARG A 276 3.15 -21.10 4.52
C ARG A 276 4.59 -21.55 4.30
N LYS A 277 4.90 -22.03 3.08
CA LYS A 277 6.25 -22.42 2.69
C LYS A 277 7.22 -21.24 2.83
N PHE A 278 6.90 -20.10 2.21
CA PHE A 278 7.70 -18.88 2.32
C PHE A 278 7.97 -18.50 3.78
N ALA A 279 6.95 -18.54 4.63
CA ALA A 279 7.13 -18.18 6.04
C ALA A 279 8.00 -19.19 6.82
N ALA A 280 7.92 -20.48 6.49
CA ALA A 280 8.81 -21.50 7.06
C ALA A 280 10.26 -21.27 6.61
N ASP A 281 10.48 -21.08 5.31
CA ASP A 281 11.79 -20.83 4.72
C ASP A 281 12.41 -19.51 5.21
N TYR A 282 11.58 -18.51 5.51
CA TYR A 282 12.01 -17.25 6.10
C TYR A 282 12.47 -17.45 7.56
N ARG A 283 11.68 -18.17 8.36
CA ARG A 283 12.05 -18.49 9.75
C ARG A 283 13.35 -19.31 9.81
N SER A 284 13.51 -20.29 8.92
CA SER A 284 14.72 -21.13 8.90
C SER A 284 15.97 -20.35 8.48
N SER A 285 15.85 -19.23 7.77
CA SER A 285 17.02 -18.41 7.41
C SER A 285 17.60 -17.61 8.56
N GLY A 286 16.91 -17.52 9.70
CA GLY A 286 17.38 -16.74 10.86
C GLY A 286 17.49 -15.23 10.61
N LEU A 287 16.91 -14.73 9.50
CA LEU A 287 16.90 -13.31 9.21
C LEU A 287 15.91 -12.60 10.16
N PRO A 288 16.29 -11.43 10.72
CA PRO A 288 15.37 -10.60 11.47
C PRO A 288 14.27 -10.06 10.53
N LEU A 289 13.09 -9.75 11.06
CA LEU A 289 12.03 -9.06 10.32
C LEU A 289 11.51 -7.85 11.11
N ASN A 290 11.79 -6.65 10.60
CA ASN A 290 11.37 -5.39 11.22
C ASN A 290 10.17 -4.78 10.48
N ILE A 291 10.14 -4.89 9.15
CA ILE A 291 9.15 -4.23 8.31
C ILE A 291 8.49 -5.27 7.39
N LEU A 292 7.16 -5.28 7.35
CA LEU A 292 6.39 -6.15 6.47
C LEU A 292 5.38 -5.34 5.66
N MET A 293 5.43 -5.49 4.33
CA MET A 293 4.64 -4.70 3.37
C MET A 293 3.97 -5.57 2.31
#